data_AF-A0A9P8L9E8-F1
#
_entry.id   AF-A0A9P8L9E8-F1
#
_cell.length_a   1.000
_cell.length_b   1.000
_cell.length_c   1.000
_cell.angle_alpha   90.00
_cell.angle_beta   90.00
_cell.angle_gamma   90.00
#
_symmetry.space_group_name_H-M   'P 1'
#
loop_
_entity.id
_entity.type
_entity.pdbx_description
1 polymer ?
#
loop_
_entity_poly.entity_id
_entity_poly.type
_entity_poly.pdbx_seq_one_letter_code
_entity_poly.pdbx_strand_id
1 'polypeptide(L)'
;MSFRTSSRRLTRSAIALKTTSSAQLQLQLQSLSSWPTSTSILPLSSVRTIFNPFRRRSSESEQNPVYSELLKQAPSTDSPAQKSPFALKRGGLAGSSIFDTPDAGPQAAQPTGGDVPVRTPNAAAVLDPQPEQRRRWERKMVIRLVRSRGRLSKTAQLKRTEREMLSKSHFFKTSIKKLGPLARQIAGKTVDDAIVQMRFSKKKAAKDVLEHLEHARNEAIVRRGMGLGSVNGTKGGPVQIRLKDGKKKAISDQTQVYIDQAWVGRGSYGKEPDYRARGQVYMLRPPKT
;
A
#
# COMPACT_ATOMS: atom_id res chain seq x y z
N MET A 1 11.64 0.15 6.38
CA MET A 1 12.12 -0.35 5.06
C MET A 1 11.02 -0.26 4.01
N SER A 2 11.38 -0.06 2.75
CA SER A 2 10.42 -0.06 1.65
C SER A 2 10.97 -0.78 0.45
N PHE A 3 10.10 -1.49 -0.26
CA PHE A 3 10.45 -2.07 -1.54
C PHE A 3 9.28 -2.00 -2.50
N ARG A 4 9.64 -1.97 -3.78
CA ARG A 4 8.74 -1.92 -4.90
C ARG A 4 8.76 -3.29 -5.56
N THR A 5 7.64 -3.99 -5.48
CA THR A 5 7.43 -5.23 -6.22
C THR A 5 6.82 -4.89 -7.58
N SER A 6 7.32 -5.50 -8.63
CA SER A 6 6.81 -5.30 -9.99
C SER A 6 6.57 -6.65 -10.66
N SER A 7 5.64 -6.67 -11.62
CA SER A 7 5.61 -7.73 -12.64
C SER A 7 6.74 -7.49 -13.64
N ARG A 8 7.34 -8.55 -14.19
CA ARG A 8 8.52 -8.43 -15.06
C ARG A 8 8.18 -7.75 -16.38
N ARG A 9 9.02 -6.79 -16.78
CA ARG A 9 8.98 -6.17 -18.11
C ARG A 9 9.68 -7.08 -19.12
N LEU A 10 9.01 -7.39 -20.22
CA LEU A 10 9.69 -7.80 -21.45
C LEU A 10 10.33 -6.54 -22.06
N THR A 11 11.64 -6.40 -21.91
CA THR A 11 12.35 -5.29 -22.56
C THR A 11 12.35 -5.53 -24.07
N ARG A 12 11.44 -4.85 -24.81
CA ARG A 12 11.73 -4.49 -26.20
C ARG A 12 12.85 -3.45 -26.15
N SER A 13 14.07 -3.88 -26.47
CA SER A 13 15.26 -3.05 -26.45
C SER A 13 15.13 -1.92 -27.48
N ALA A 14 14.97 -0.69 -27.00
CA ALA A 14 15.25 0.51 -27.76
C ALA A 14 16.27 1.32 -26.94
N ILE A 15 17.51 1.28 -27.41
CA ILE A 15 18.63 2.09 -26.93
C ILE A 15 18.32 3.52 -27.36
N ALA A 16 18.07 4.42 -26.42
CA ALA A 16 17.87 5.83 -26.71
C ALA A 16 19.12 6.60 -26.28
N LEU A 17 19.83 7.11 -27.30
CA LEU A 17 20.98 8.00 -27.21
C LEU A 17 20.56 9.30 -26.50
N LYS A 18 21.44 9.79 -25.62
CA LYS A 18 21.28 11.06 -24.92
C LYS A 18 21.70 12.19 -25.86
N THR A 19 20.78 13.10 -26.18
CA THR A 19 21.12 14.41 -26.73
C THR A 19 21.00 15.46 -25.62
N THR A 20 22.13 16.11 -25.36
CA THR A 20 22.28 17.31 -24.54
C THR A 20 21.80 18.52 -25.34
N SER A 21 20.96 19.38 -24.75
CA SER A 21 20.85 20.77 -25.19
C SER A 21 20.37 21.63 -24.02
N SER A 22 21.27 22.54 -23.65
CA SER A 22 21.10 23.68 -22.75
C SER A 22 20.39 24.82 -23.49
N ALA A 23 19.35 25.39 -22.89
CA ALA A 23 18.87 26.72 -23.24
C ALA A 23 18.27 27.38 -21.99
N GLN A 24 18.98 28.37 -21.47
CA GLN A 24 18.44 29.40 -20.58
C GLN A 24 17.57 30.34 -21.42
N LEU A 25 16.40 30.70 -20.91
CA LEU A 25 15.68 31.91 -21.31
C LEU A 25 14.93 32.44 -20.10
N GLN A 26 15.44 33.56 -19.56
CA GLN A 26 14.75 34.45 -18.64
C GLN A 26 13.78 35.31 -19.45
N LEU A 27 12.53 35.39 -19.00
CA LEU A 27 11.69 36.58 -19.22
C LEU A 27 10.88 36.82 -17.94
N GLN A 28 11.20 37.94 -17.29
CA GLN A 28 10.36 38.61 -16.29
C GLN A 28 9.19 39.27 -17.03
N LEU A 29 7.99 39.18 -16.47
CA LEU A 29 6.91 40.14 -16.68
C LEU A 29 6.06 40.19 -15.42
N GLN A 30 6.03 41.38 -14.82
CA GLN A 30 5.19 41.76 -13.70
C GLN A 30 3.77 41.99 -14.23
N SER A 31 2.76 41.42 -13.56
CA SER A 31 1.39 41.93 -13.65
C SER A 31 0.70 41.75 -12.30
N LEU A 32 0.38 42.88 -11.67
CA LEU A 32 -0.50 42.99 -10.52
C LEU A 32 -1.94 42.84 -11.03
N SER A 33 -2.60 41.75 -10.66
CA SER A 33 -4.06 41.64 -10.77
C SER A 33 -4.63 41.51 -9.37
N SER A 34 -5.40 42.51 -8.99
CA SER A 34 -6.17 42.60 -7.76
C SER A 34 -7.23 41.49 -7.72
N TRP A 35 -7.25 40.73 -6.63
CA TRP A 35 -8.26 39.70 -6.40
C TRP A 35 -9.44 40.34 -5.67
N PRO A 36 -10.70 40.09 -6.10
CA PRO A 36 -11.86 40.47 -5.31
C PRO A 36 -11.96 39.58 -4.06
N THR A 37 -12.00 40.20 -2.90
CA THR A 37 -12.34 39.56 -1.62
C THR A 37 -13.81 39.18 -1.61
N SER A 38 -14.14 37.97 -2.07
CA SER A 38 -15.44 37.36 -1.80
C SER A 38 -15.39 36.66 -0.43
N THR A 39 -16.07 37.23 0.55
CA THR A 39 -16.39 36.59 1.83
C THR A 39 -17.34 35.41 1.55
N SER A 40 -16.78 34.20 1.55
CA SER A 40 -17.58 32.97 1.53
C SER A 40 -17.90 32.58 2.98
N ILE A 41 -19.19 32.68 3.33
CA ILE A 41 -19.75 32.10 4.54
C ILE A 41 -19.73 30.58 4.33
N LEU A 42 -18.88 29.88 5.09
CA LEU A 42 -18.81 28.43 5.08
C LEU A 42 -20.03 27.86 5.85
N PRO A 43 -20.74 26.83 5.33
CA PRO A 43 -21.63 26.05 6.17
C PRO A 43 -20.78 25.25 7.17
N LEU A 44 -20.86 25.62 8.45
CA LEU A 44 -20.43 24.80 9.57
C LEU A 44 -21.34 23.56 9.64
N SER A 45 -20.86 22.41 9.18
CA SER A 45 -21.27 21.10 9.73
C SER A 45 -20.38 19.98 9.20
N SER A 46 -19.14 19.95 9.67
CA SER A 46 -18.42 18.68 9.83
C SER A 46 -17.95 18.63 11.27
N VAL A 47 -18.84 18.21 12.16
CA VAL A 47 -18.47 17.89 13.53
C VAL A 47 -17.62 16.63 13.46
N ARG A 48 -16.30 16.82 13.40
CA ARG A 48 -15.34 15.74 13.65
C ARG A 48 -15.47 15.38 15.11
N THR A 49 -16.26 14.35 15.42
CA THR A 49 -16.24 13.74 16.75
C THR A 49 -14.86 13.12 16.96
N ILE A 50 -13.99 13.83 17.67
CA ILE A 50 -12.69 13.33 18.08
C ILE A 50 -12.96 12.33 19.21
N PHE A 51 -12.94 11.04 18.87
CA PHE A 51 -12.98 9.97 19.86
C PHE A 51 -11.65 10.03 20.63
N ASN A 52 -11.67 10.60 21.83
CA ASN A 52 -10.48 10.76 22.68
C ASN A 52 -10.41 9.59 23.68
N PRO A 53 -9.54 8.58 23.47
CA PRO A 53 -9.52 7.38 24.32
C PRO A 53 -8.99 7.63 25.74
N PHE A 54 -8.43 8.82 26.01
CA PHE A 54 -7.96 9.22 27.34
C PHE A 54 -8.97 10.06 28.14
N ARG A 55 -10.09 10.48 27.53
CA ARG A 55 -11.23 10.93 28.31
C ARG A 55 -11.87 9.66 28.86
N ARG A 56 -11.48 9.27 30.08
CA ARG A 56 -12.22 8.27 30.86
C ARG A 56 -13.69 8.60 30.66
N ARG A 57 -14.43 7.59 30.18
CA ARG A 57 -15.88 7.57 30.05
C ARG A 57 -16.46 7.90 31.44
N SER A 58 -16.54 9.19 31.78
CA SER A 58 -17.54 9.65 32.74
C SER A 58 -18.86 9.17 32.16
N SER A 59 -19.77 8.74 33.02
CA SER A 59 -21.12 8.27 32.73
C SER A 59 -22.01 9.30 31.99
N GLU A 60 -21.42 10.34 31.40
CA GLU A 60 -22.07 11.35 30.56
C GLU A 60 -22.31 10.87 29.12
N SER A 61 -21.65 9.80 28.66
CA SER A 61 -22.00 9.21 27.35
C SER A 61 -23.38 8.55 27.32
N GLU A 62 -23.98 8.32 28.50
CA GLU A 62 -25.39 7.91 28.65
C GLU A 62 -26.34 9.13 28.74
N GLN A 63 -25.84 10.34 28.96
CA GLN A 63 -26.67 11.55 29.11
C GLN A 63 -27.13 12.15 27.78
N ASN A 64 -26.59 11.72 26.64
CA ASN A 64 -27.06 12.19 25.34
C ASN A 64 -28.00 11.14 24.72
N PRO A 65 -29.32 11.21 24.96
CA PRO A 65 -30.28 10.20 24.52
C PRO A 65 -30.20 9.99 23.00
N VAL A 66 -29.96 11.07 22.26
CA VAL A 66 -29.81 11.09 20.79
C VAL A 66 -28.65 10.21 20.31
N TYR A 67 -27.50 10.25 21.00
CA TYR A 67 -26.35 9.42 20.61
C TYR A 67 -26.62 7.93 20.85
N SER A 68 -27.27 7.62 21.97
CA SER A 68 -27.63 6.24 22.32
C SER A 68 -28.68 5.64 21.36
N GLU A 69 -29.66 6.44 20.93
CA GLU A 69 -30.66 6.04 19.93
C GLU A 69 -30.03 5.84 18.56
N LEU A 70 -29.11 6.70 18.14
CA LEU A 70 -28.42 6.58 16.86
C LEU A 70 -27.53 5.34 16.80
N LEU A 71 -26.88 4.97 17.91
CA LEU A 71 -26.15 3.70 18.04
C LEU A 71 -27.07 2.46 18.03
N LYS A 72 -28.28 2.56 18.59
CA LYS A 72 -29.29 1.51 18.54
C LYS A 72 -29.93 1.37 17.14
N GLN A 73 -30.06 2.47 16.40
CA GLN A 73 -30.59 2.51 15.04
C GLN A 73 -29.55 2.22 13.97
N ALA A 74 -28.26 2.43 14.26
CA ALA A 74 -27.18 2.02 13.37
C ALA A 74 -27.32 0.51 13.09
N PRO A 75 -27.24 0.05 11.84
CA PRO A 75 -27.37 -1.36 11.53
C PRO A 75 -26.27 -2.09 12.29
N SER A 76 -26.66 -2.79 13.36
CA SER A 76 -25.75 -3.61 14.14
C SER A 76 -25.15 -4.63 13.18
N THR A 77 -23.83 -4.70 13.14
CA THR A 77 -23.07 -5.75 12.43
C THR A 77 -23.42 -7.17 12.92
N ASP A 78 -24.23 -7.27 13.97
CA ASP A 78 -24.76 -8.51 14.53
C ASP A 78 -26.09 -8.97 13.90
N SER A 79 -26.69 -8.16 13.01
CA SER A 79 -27.84 -8.61 12.21
C SER A 79 -27.43 -9.83 11.38
N PRO A 80 -28.14 -10.97 11.48
CA PRO A 80 -27.71 -12.26 10.94
C PRO A 80 -27.45 -12.28 9.42
N ALA A 81 -27.89 -11.24 8.69
CA ALA A 81 -27.67 -11.05 7.26
C ALA A 81 -26.33 -10.39 6.88
N GLN A 82 -25.59 -9.78 7.81
CA GLN A 82 -24.34 -9.04 7.54
C GLN A 82 -23.11 -9.60 8.26
N LYS A 83 -23.12 -10.89 8.63
CA LYS A 83 -21.90 -11.57 9.05
C LYS A 83 -20.97 -11.68 7.85
N SER A 84 -19.72 -11.25 8.02
CA SER A 84 -18.65 -11.50 7.06
C SER A 84 -18.68 -12.96 6.59
N PRO A 85 -18.35 -13.25 5.32
CA PRO A 85 -18.39 -14.62 4.79
C PRO A 85 -17.42 -15.59 5.50
N PHE A 86 -16.62 -15.09 6.45
CA PHE A 86 -15.66 -15.84 7.27
C PHE A 86 -15.96 -15.76 8.78
N ALA A 87 -17.20 -15.46 9.18
CA ALA A 87 -17.60 -15.62 10.57
C ALA A 87 -17.54 -17.11 10.93
N LEU A 88 -16.46 -17.52 11.61
CA LEU A 88 -16.30 -18.86 12.17
C LEU A 88 -17.52 -19.15 13.05
N LYS A 89 -18.46 -19.97 12.56
CA LYS A 89 -19.53 -20.52 13.40
C LYS A 89 -18.85 -21.35 14.48
N ARG A 90 -18.92 -20.90 15.73
CA ARG A 90 -18.47 -21.70 16.88
C ARG A 90 -19.38 -22.93 16.95
N GLY A 91 -18.85 -24.09 16.56
CA GLY A 91 -19.60 -25.34 16.55
C GLY A 91 -20.04 -25.71 17.96
N GLY A 92 -21.34 -26.00 18.13
CA GLY A 92 -21.88 -26.65 19.33
C GLY A 92 -21.86 -28.16 19.15
N LEU A 93 -21.87 -28.90 20.26
CA LEU A 93 -21.85 -30.37 20.30
C LEU A 93 -23.18 -31.03 19.84
N ALA A 94 -24.10 -30.28 19.24
CA ALA A 94 -25.38 -30.82 18.79
C ALA A 94 -25.18 -31.75 17.57
N GLY A 95 -26.07 -32.73 17.43
CA GLY A 95 -26.01 -33.83 16.44
C GLY A 95 -26.04 -33.44 14.95
N SER A 96 -25.92 -32.16 14.61
CA SER A 96 -25.66 -31.69 13.24
C SER A 96 -24.16 -31.40 13.02
N SER A 97 -23.30 -32.08 13.75
CA SER A 97 -21.86 -31.84 13.77
C SER A 97 -21.21 -32.39 12.51
N ILE A 98 -20.19 -31.68 12.03
CA ILE A 98 -19.44 -31.92 10.79
C ILE A 98 -18.77 -33.31 10.70
N PHE A 99 -18.83 -34.10 11.78
CA PHE A 99 -18.26 -35.44 11.90
C PHE A 99 -19.28 -36.58 11.70
N ASP A 100 -20.59 -36.31 11.66
CA ASP A 100 -21.62 -37.36 11.54
C ASP A 100 -21.96 -37.71 10.09
N THR A 101 -21.52 -36.89 9.13
CA THR A 101 -21.68 -37.14 7.69
C THR A 101 -20.34 -37.51 7.08
N PRO A 102 -20.12 -38.78 6.66
CA PRO A 102 -18.82 -39.24 6.15
C PRO A 102 -18.39 -38.58 4.83
N ASP A 103 -19.31 -37.92 4.11
CA ASP A 103 -19.07 -37.35 2.77
C ASP A 103 -19.13 -35.81 2.70
N ALA A 104 -19.23 -35.11 3.83
CA ALA A 104 -19.29 -33.64 3.84
C ALA A 104 -17.90 -33.00 3.89
N GLY A 105 -17.06 -33.30 2.88
CA GLY A 105 -15.95 -32.41 2.55
C GLY A 105 -16.52 -31.02 2.19
N PRO A 106 -15.81 -29.91 2.47
CA PRO A 106 -16.30 -28.58 2.12
C PRO A 106 -16.48 -28.50 0.61
N GLN A 107 -17.73 -28.68 0.14
CA GLN A 107 -18.09 -28.36 -1.22
C GLN A 107 -17.80 -26.88 -1.38
N ALA A 108 -16.88 -26.55 -2.29
CA ALA A 108 -16.54 -25.18 -2.61
C ALA A 108 -17.83 -24.48 -3.01
N ALA A 109 -18.36 -23.65 -2.10
CA ALA A 109 -19.50 -22.81 -2.38
C ALA A 109 -19.16 -22.05 -3.67
N GLN A 110 -19.92 -22.33 -4.72
CA GLN A 110 -19.88 -21.52 -5.93
C GLN A 110 -20.05 -20.07 -5.48
N PRO A 111 -19.26 -19.11 -5.97
CA PRO A 111 -19.40 -17.72 -5.58
C PRO A 111 -20.76 -17.24 -6.10
N THR A 112 -21.81 -17.41 -5.28
CA THR A 112 -23.08 -16.72 -5.42
C THR A 112 -22.71 -15.26 -5.46
N GLY A 113 -22.87 -14.63 -6.64
CA GLY A 113 -22.33 -13.33 -6.99
C GLY A 113 -22.41 -12.37 -5.82
N GLY A 114 -21.31 -12.27 -5.08
CA GLY A 114 -21.27 -11.46 -3.88
C GLY A 114 -21.46 -10.03 -4.32
N ASP A 115 -22.56 -9.42 -3.87
CA ASP A 115 -22.85 -8.00 -4.07
C ASP A 115 -21.55 -7.23 -3.82
N VAL A 116 -20.97 -6.71 -4.91
CA VAL A 116 -19.90 -5.71 -4.81
C VAL A 116 -20.54 -4.62 -3.95
N PRO A 117 -20.03 -4.32 -2.74
CA PRO A 117 -20.71 -3.42 -1.83
C PRO A 117 -20.93 -2.12 -2.59
N VAL A 118 -22.19 -1.88 -2.95
CA VAL A 118 -22.62 -0.70 -3.69
C VAL A 118 -22.08 0.47 -2.88
N ARG A 119 -21.32 1.35 -3.53
CA ARG A 119 -20.70 2.52 -2.89
C ARG A 119 -21.75 3.22 -2.05
N THR A 120 -21.72 2.99 -0.73
CA THR A 120 -22.67 3.62 0.16
C THR A 120 -22.44 5.12 0.07
N PRO A 121 -23.49 5.97 0.13
CA PRO A 121 -23.34 7.42 0.05
C PRO A 121 -22.33 7.96 1.07
N ASN A 122 -22.16 7.28 2.21
CA ASN A 122 -21.17 7.58 3.24
C ASN A 122 -19.72 7.42 2.77
N ALA A 123 -19.44 6.48 1.86
CA ALA A 123 -18.10 6.29 1.32
C ALA A 123 -17.68 7.46 0.43
N ALA A 124 -18.62 8.19 -0.19
CA ALA A 124 -18.29 9.32 -1.05
C ALA A 124 -17.55 10.44 -0.29
N ALA A 125 -17.96 10.71 0.96
CA ALA A 125 -17.31 11.71 1.81
C ALA A 125 -15.87 11.31 2.23
N VAL A 126 -15.61 10.00 2.37
CA VAL A 126 -14.28 9.47 2.71
C VAL A 126 -13.38 9.40 1.47
N LEU A 127 -13.94 8.98 0.33
CA LEU A 127 -13.20 8.81 -0.92
C LEU A 127 -12.88 10.15 -1.60
N ASP A 128 -13.77 11.14 -1.48
CA ASP A 128 -13.61 12.48 -2.08
C ASP A 128 -13.90 13.60 -1.05
N PRO A 129 -12.95 13.88 -0.14
CA PRO A 129 -13.16 14.91 0.89
C PRO A 129 -13.18 16.34 0.34
N GLN A 130 -12.66 16.59 -0.88
CA GLN A 130 -12.52 17.93 -1.47
C GLN A 130 -12.88 17.93 -2.97
N PRO A 131 -14.17 17.84 -3.32
CA PRO A 131 -14.61 17.65 -4.70
C PRO A 131 -14.22 18.78 -5.65
N GLU A 132 -14.23 20.04 -5.21
CA GLU A 132 -13.87 21.20 -6.05
C GLU A 132 -12.40 21.18 -6.49
N GLN A 133 -11.49 20.77 -5.61
CA GLN A 133 -10.07 20.67 -5.94
C GLN A 133 -9.83 19.55 -6.97
N ARG A 134 -10.54 18.42 -6.80
CA ARG A 134 -10.53 17.33 -7.78
C ARG A 134 -11.02 17.79 -9.14
N ARG A 135 -12.16 18.51 -9.23
CA ARG A 135 -12.68 19.08 -10.50
C ARG A 135 -11.67 20.00 -11.19
N ARG A 136 -11.02 20.91 -10.45
CA ARG A 136 -9.98 21.80 -11.00
C ARG A 136 -8.78 21.00 -11.54
N TRP A 137 -8.36 19.96 -10.82
CA TRP A 137 -7.28 19.07 -11.26
C TRP A 137 -7.67 18.25 -12.49
N GLU A 138 -8.88 17.70 -12.54
CA GLU A 138 -9.45 16.97 -13.69
C GLU A 138 -9.46 17.86 -14.93
N ARG A 139 -9.98 19.10 -14.83
CA ARG A 139 -9.94 20.10 -15.91
C ARG A 139 -8.52 20.34 -16.40
N LYS A 140 -7.55 20.50 -15.49
CA LYS A 140 -6.13 20.69 -15.84
C LYS A 140 -5.55 19.47 -16.55
N MET A 141 -5.89 18.25 -16.15
CA MET A 141 -5.43 17.02 -16.80
C MET A 141 -6.06 16.86 -18.19
N VAL A 142 -7.35 17.15 -18.35
CA VAL A 142 -8.04 17.12 -19.65
C VAL A 142 -7.41 18.11 -20.62
N ILE A 143 -7.19 19.36 -20.20
CA ILE A 143 -6.51 20.38 -21.04
C ILE A 143 -5.12 19.90 -21.46
N ARG A 144 -4.35 19.28 -20.54
CA ARG A 144 -3.04 18.71 -20.87
C ARG A 144 -3.13 17.56 -21.87
N LEU A 145 -4.14 16.70 -21.75
CA LEU A 145 -4.38 15.59 -22.67
C LEU A 145 -4.75 16.08 -24.07
N VAL A 146 -5.63 17.09 -24.16
CA VAL A 146 -5.98 17.76 -25.43
C VAL A 146 -4.75 18.41 -26.05
N ARG A 147 -3.96 19.16 -25.26
CA ARG A 147 -2.74 19.81 -25.74
C ARG A 147 -1.69 18.82 -26.24
N SER A 148 -1.55 17.68 -25.57
CA SER A 148 -0.65 16.60 -25.99
C SER A 148 -1.21 15.74 -27.15
N ARG A 149 -2.45 15.98 -27.59
CA ARG A 149 -3.13 15.27 -28.69
C ARG A 149 -3.09 13.75 -28.50
N GLY A 150 -3.25 13.30 -27.26
CA GLY A 150 -3.22 11.87 -26.91
C GLY A 150 -1.82 11.22 -26.88
N ARG A 151 -0.73 11.97 -27.09
CA ARG A 151 0.64 11.45 -26.97
C ARG A 151 0.96 11.13 -25.52
N LEU A 152 1.19 9.86 -25.22
CA LEU A 152 1.57 9.41 -23.87
C LEU A 152 3.08 9.50 -23.67
N SER A 153 3.50 10.00 -22.50
CA SER A 153 4.87 9.86 -22.07
C SER A 153 5.19 8.39 -21.80
N LYS A 154 6.45 8.00 -21.96
CA LYS A 154 6.93 6.65 -21.60
C LYS A 154 6.51 6.29 -20.16
N THR A 155 6.62 7.23 -19.21
CA THR A 155 6.20 7.02 -17.82
C THR A 155 4.71 6.72 -17.68
N ALA A 156 3.85 7.41 -18.44
CA ALA A 156 2.40 7.18 -18.43
C ALA A 156 2.04 5.83 -19.07
N GLN A 157 2.68 5.50 -20.20
CA GLN A 157 2.50 4.21 -20.86
C GLN A 157 2.86 3.05 -19.92
N LEU A 158 4.00 3.14 -19.25
CA LEU A 158 4.46 2.10 -18.31
C LEU A 158 3.53 1.94 -17.11
N LYS A 159 3.08 3.04 -16.50
CA LYS A 159 2.11 2.98 -15.39
C LYS A 159 0.75 2.40 -15.79
N ARG A 160 0.40 2.49 -17.08
CA ARG A 160 -0.83 1.89 -17.62
C ARG A 160 -0.67 0.41 -17.89
N THR A 161 0.49 -0.03 -18.38
CA THR A 161 0.72 -1.42 -18.81
C THR A 161 1.26 -2.32 -17.71
N GLU A 162 2.06 -1.79 -16.78
CA GLU A 162 2.80 -2.59 -15.80
C GLU A 162 2.18 -2.49 -14.41
N ARG A 163 2.10 -3.64 -13.74
CA ARG A 163 1.63 -3.72 -12.36
C ARG A 163 2.81 -3.51 -11.42
N GLU A 164 2.65 -2.56 -10.50
CA GLU A 164 3.60 -2.26 -9.43
C GLU A 164 2.87 -2.17 -8.08
N MET A 165 3.57 -2.55 -7.01
CA MET A 165 3.13 -2.34 -5.64
C MET A 165 4.30 -1.83 -4.81
N LEU A 166 4.09 -0.71 -4.12
CA LEU A 166 5.01 -0.18 -3.13
C LEU A 166 4.51 -0.61 -1.76
N SER A 167 5.32 -1.39 -1.04
CA SER A 167 5.04 -1.76 0.34
C SER A 167 6.04 -1.09 1.28
N LYS A 168 5.54 -0.59 2.41
CA LYS A 168 6.33 0.09 3.44
C LYS A 168 6.14 -0.66 4.75
N SER A 169 7.25 -1.02 5.39
CA SER A 169 7.22 -1.72 6.67
C SER A 169 6.84 -0.79 7.81
N HIS A 170 6.52 -1.41 8.95
CA HIS A 170 6.57 -0.75 10.24
C HIS A 170 8.03 -0.39 10.62
N PHE A 171 8.19 0.32 11.74
CA PHE A 171 9.52 0.70 12.23
C PHE A 171 10.26 -0.49 12.85
N PHE A 172 11.36 -0.89 12.23
CA PHE A 172 12.28 -1.89 12.76
C PHE A 172 13.23 -1.27 13.79
N LYS A 173 13.54 -2.01 14.85
CA LYS A 173 14.49 -1.60 15.90
C LYS A 173 15.95 -1.81 15.46
N THR A 174 16.33 -1.14 14.37
CA THR A 174 17.66 -1.25 13.74
C THR A 174 18.04 0.07 13.06
N SER A 175 19.32 0.23 12.74
CA SER A 175 19.85 1.37 12.00
C SER A 175 19.82 1.14 10.48
N ILE A 176 19.89 2.24 9.72
CA ILE A 176 19.95 2.18 8.25
C ILE A 176 21.18 1.37 7.81
N LYS A 177 22.32 1.58 8.47
CA LYS A 177 23.59 0.92 8.13
C LYS A 177 23.52 -0.61 8.32
N LYS A 178 22.75 -1.08 9.31
CA LYS A 178 22.57 -2.51 9.58
C LYS A 178 21.54 -3.15 8.66
N LEU A 179 20.48 -2.43 8.29
CA LEU A 179 19.43 -2.95 7.42
C LEU A 179 19.75 -2.83 5.92
N GLY A 180 20.55 -1.82 5.53
CA GLY A 180 20.94 -1.57 4.15
C GLY A 180 21.56 -2.77 3.42
N PRO A 181 22.47 -3.56 4.03
CA PRO A 181 22.99 -4.78 3.42
C PRO A 181 21.91 -5.80 3.06
N LEU A 182 20.90 -6.00 3.93
CA LEU A 182 19.78 -6.92 3.66
C LEU A 182 18.92 -6.42 2.50
N ALA A 183 18.63 -5.11 2.45
CA ALA A 183 17.88 -4.51 1.35
C ALA A 183 18.58 -4.69 0.00
N ARG A 184 19.91 -4.47 -0.04
CA ARG A 184 20.71 -4.73 -1.25
C ARG A 184 20.76 -6.21 -1.62
N GLN A 185 20.80 -7.12 -0.64
CA GLN A 185 20.85 -8.56 -0.88
C GLN A 185 19.58 -9.09 -1.55
N ILE A 186 18.41 -8.51 -1.27
CA ILE A 186 17.13 -8.96 -1.84
C ILE A 186 16.72 -8.21 -3.12
N ALA A 187 17.32 -7.06 -3.40
CA ALA A 187 17.03 -6.29 -4.61
C ALA A 187 17.29 -7.13 -5.87
N GLY A 188 16.34 -7.14 -6.81
CA GLY A 188 16.42 -7.90 -8.07
C GLY A 188 16.06 -9.38 -7.97
N LYS A 189 15.95 -9.95 -6.76
CA LYS A 189 15.52 -11.34 -6.56
C LYS A 189 14.01 -11.49 -6.73
N THR A 190 13.54 -12.73 -6.98
CA THR A 190 12.11 -13.02 -6.88
C THR A 190 11.67 -12.89 -5.42
N VAL A 191 10.39 -12.62 -5.17
CA VAL A 191 9.90 -12.51 -3.79
C VAL A 191 10.09 -13.84 -3.04
N ASP A 192 9.96 -14.97 -3.73
CA ASP A 192 10.15 -16.30 -3.18
C ASP A 192 11.61 -16.56 -2.80
N ASP A 193 12.55 -16.28 -3.70
CA ASP A 193 13.98 -16.39 -3.42
C ASP A 193 14.39 -15.47 -2.26
N ALA A 194 13.83 -14.25 -2.20
CA ALA A 194 14.11 -13.31 -1.13
C ALA A 194 13.61 -13.83 0.23
N ILE A 195 12.44 -14.45 0.28
CA ILE A 195 11.91 -15.08 1.51
C ILE A 195 12.83 -16.22 1.95
N VAL A 196 13.22 -17.11 1.05
CA VAL A 196 14.18 -18.19 1.36
C VAL A 196 15.49 -17.60 1.90
N GLN A 197 16.02 -16.55 1.28
CA GLN A 197 17.24 -15.89 1.73
C GLN A 197 17.11 -15.26 3.12
N MET A 198 15.96 -14.68 3.44
CA MET A 198 15.72 -14.10 4.77
C MET A 198 15.49 -15.17 5.83
N ARG A 199 14.87 -16.31 5.48
CA ARG A 199 14.69 -17.47 6.38
C ARG A 199 16.02 -18.01 6.91
N PHE A 200 17.03 -18.13 6.04
CA PHE A 200 18.33 -18.68 6.39
C PHE A 200 19.37 -17.62 6.77
N SER A 201 18.97 -16.35 6.91
CA SER A 201 19.90 -15.29 7.29
C SER A 201 20.12 -15.27 8.80
N LYS A 202 21.39 -15.23 9.23
CA LYS A 202 21.79 -15.09 10.64
C LYS A 202 21.43 -13.72 11.26
N LYS A 203 21.04 -12.73 10.45
CA LYS A 203 20.81 -11.36 10.93
C LYS A 203 19.46 -11.27 11.64
N LYS A 204 19.41 -10.71 12.85
CA LYS A 204 18.18 -10.51 13.63
C LYS A 204 17.07 -9.79 12.84
N ALA A 205 17.43 -8.73 12.12
CA ALA A 205 16.49 -7.95 11.32
C ALA A 205 15.91 -8.72 10.11
N ALA A 206 16.47 -9.88 9.74
CA ALA A 206 15.96 -10.68 8.63
C ALA A 206 14.59 -11.29 8.95
N LYS A 207 14.29 -11.55 10.23
CA LYS A 207 12.97 -12.02 10.66
C LYS A 207 11.89 -10.99 10.34
N ASP A 208 12.08 -9.74 10.76
CA ASP A 208 11.11 -8.66 10.50
C ASP A 208 10.97 -8.37 9.00
N VAL A 209 12.06 -8.52 8.22
CA VAL A 209 12.03 -8.37 6.75
C VAL A 209 11.27 -9.52 6.09
N LEU A 210 11.42 -10.76 6.58
CA LEU A 210 10.68 -11.92 6.10
C LEU A 210 9.16 -11.70 6.26
N GLU A 211 8.73 -11.34 7.48
CA GLU A 211 7.32 -11.07 7.77
C GLU A 211 6.77 -9.97 6.84
N HIS A 212 7.58 -8.93 6.60
CA HIS A 212 7.21 -7.86 5.68
C HIS A 212 7.14 -8.33 4.21
N LEU A 213 8.03 -9.21 3.76
CA LEU A 213 8.01 -9.78 2.41
C LEU A 213 6.77 -10.65 2.18
N GLU A 214 6.36 -11.44 3.17
CA GLU A 214 5.13 -12.24 3.10
C GLU A 214 3.89 -11.35 3.02
N HIS A 215 3.82 -10.32 3.86
CA HIS A 215 2.75 -9.33 3.81
C HIS A 215 2.68 -8.63 2.44
N ALA A 216 3.83 -8.18 1.94
CA ALA A 216 3.89 -7.50 0.65
C ALA A 216 3.53 -8.41 -0.53
N ARG A 217 3.89 -9.70 -0.48
CA ARG A 217 3.44 -10.70 -1.46
C ARG A 217 1.92 -10.78 -1.47
N ASN A 218 1.31 -10.90 -0.30
CA ASN A 218 -0.14 -11.02 -0.16
C ASN A 218 -0.85 -9.74 -0.65
N GLU A 219 -0.36 -8.56 -0.26
CA GLU A 219 -0.91 -7.29 -0.77
C GLU A 219 -0.76 -7.15 -2.29
N ALA A 220 0.37 -7.58 -2.86
CA ALA A 220 0.62 -7.54 -4.29
C ALA A 220 -0.36 -8.44 -5.08
N ILE A 221 -0.65 -9.64 -4.56
CA ILE A 221 -1.60 -10.56 -5.16
C ILE A 221 -3.02 -9.98 -5.03
N VAL A 222 -3.43 -9.58 -3.84
CA VAL A 222 -4.82 -9.15 -3.57
C VAL A 222 -5.14 -7.79 -4.21
N ARG A 223 -4.30 -6.77 -4.01
CA ARG A 223 -4.61 -5.40 -4.47
C ARG A 223 -4.29 -5.18 -5.95
N ARG A 224 -3.28 -5.85 -6.49
CA ARG A 224 -2.81 -5.63 -7.87
C ARG A 224 -3.01 -6.82 -8.79
N GLY A 225 -3.38 -8.00 -8.27
CA GLY A 225 -3.55 -9.21 -9.08
C GLY A 225 -2.23 -9.72 -9.69
N MET A 226 -1.09 -9.51 -9.01
CA MET A 226 0.21 -9.98 -9.49
C MET A 226 0.40 -11.48 -9.17
N GLY A 227 1.20 -12.20 -9.96
CA GLY A 227 1.54 -13.62 -9.70
C GLY A 227 0.44 -14.65 -9.97
N LEU A 228 -0.69 -14.24 -10.58
CA LEU A 228 -1.83 -15.12 -10.89
C LEU A 228 -1.77 -15.74 -12.31
N GLY A 229 -0.63 -15.63 -13.00
CA GLY A 229 -0.50 -16.11 -14.38
C GLY A 229 -0.76 -17.61 -14.51
N SER A 230 -0.38 -18.40 -13.50
CA SER A 230 -0.62 -19.85 -13.48
C SER A 230 -2.09 -20.23 -13.55
N VAL A 231 -2.91 -19.56 -12.75
CA VAL A 231 -4.33 -19.88 -12.64
C VAL A 231 -5.09 -19.33 -13.85
N ASN A 232 -4.69 -18.15 -14.33
CA ASN A 232 -5.34 -17.48 -15.45
C ASN A 232 -4.83 -17.94 -16.84
N GLY A 233 -3.88 -18.89 -16.91
CA GLY A 233 -3.26 -19.31 -18.17
C GLY A 233 -2.41 -18.23 -18.87
N THR A 234 -2.08 -17.12 -18.20
CA THR A 234 -1.37 -15.95 -18.77
C THR A 234 0.14 -15.94 -18.48
N LYS A 235 0.72 -17.10 -18.14
CA LYS A 235 2.16 -17.25 -17.80
C LYS A 235 3.12 -16.77 -18.90
N GLY A 236 2.69 -16.83 -20.16
CA GLY A 236 3.53 -16.57 -21.32
C GLY A 236 4.59 -17.67 -21.52
N GLY A 237 5.30 -17.61 -22.64
CA GLY A 237 6.41 -18.51 -22.92
C GLY A 237 7.70 -18.12 -22.17
N PRO A 238 8.66 -19.04 -22.03
CA PRO A 238 9.92 -18.76 -21.37
C PRO A 238 10.75 -17.74 -22.16
N VAL A 239 11.27 -16.71 -21.47
CA VAL A 239 12.07 -15.65 -22.10
C VAL A 239 13.42 -15.52 -21.40
N GLN A 240 14.49 -15.50 -22.18
CA GLN A 240 15.82 -15.17 -21.69
C GLN A 240 16.05 -13.67 -21.74
N ILE A 241 16.32 -13.05 -20.59
CA ILE A 241 16.64 -11.63 -20.51
C ILE A 241 18.06 -11.42 -19.98
N ARG A 242 18.65 -10.28 -20.33
CA ARG A 242 19.86 -9.77 -19.67
C ARG A 242 19.43 -8.75 -18.62
N LEU A 243 19.84 -8.96 -17.38
CA LEU A 243 19.64 -8.01 -16.28
C LEU A 243 20.51 -6.77 -16.48
N LYS A 244 20.23 -5.69 -15.74
CA LYS A 244 21.05 -4.47 -15.75
C LYS A 244 22.51 -4.75 -15.39
N ASP A 245 22.74 -5.77 -14.56
CA ASP A 245 24.07 -6.20 -14.13
C ASP A 245 24.79 -7.08 -15.18
N GLY A 246 24.21 -7.26 -16.37
CA GLY A 246 24.75 -8.09 -17.46
C GLY A 246 24.48 -9.59 -17.34
N LYS A 247 24.04 -10.08 -16.17
CA LYS A 247 23.70 -11.49 -15.95
C LYS A 247 22.50 -11.92 -16.80
N LYS A 248 22.59 -13.10 -17.42
CA LYS A 248 21.48 -13.73 -18.13
C LYS A 248 20.55 -14.40 -17.12
N LYS A 249 19.24 -14.23 -17.30
CA LYS A 249 18.21 -14.90 -16.49
C LYS A 249 17.11 -15.45 -17.38
N ALA A 250 16.84 -16.75 -17.27
CA ALA A 250 15.67 -17.37 -17.87
C ALA A 250 14.44 -17.09 -16.99
N ILE A 251 13.37 -16.58 -17.59
CA ILE A 251 12.08 -16.34 -16.96
C ILE A 251 11.14 -17.42 -17.46
N SER A 252 10.60 -18.23 -16.56
CA SER A 252 9.55 -19.21 -16.88
C SER A 252 8.16 -18.54 -16.90
N ASP A 253 7.84 -17.75 -15.88
CA ASP A 253 6.56 -17.03 -15.73
C ASP A 253 6.78 -15.51 -15.76
N GLN A 254 6.13 -14.84 -16.70
CA GLN A 254 6.22 -13.38 -16.87
C GLN A 254 5.48 -12.60 -15.77
N THR A 255 4.49 -13.22 -15.16
CA THR A 255 3.67 -12.62 -14.09
C THR A 255 4.30 -12.78 -12.70
N GLN A 256 5.41 -13.52 -12.60
CA GLN A 256 6.08 -13.79 -11.34
C GLN A 256 6.54 -12.49 -10.67
N VAL A 257 6.22 -12.36 -9.38
CA VAL A 257 6.55 -11.18 -8.59
C VAL A 257 8.04 -11.16 -8.24
N TYR A 258 8.69 -10.03 -8.48
CA TYR A 258 10.07 -9.80 -8.07
C TYR A 258 10.23 -8.44 -7.40
N ILE A 259 11.33 -8.29 -6.66
CA ILE A 259 11.69 -7.04 -6.00
C ILE A 259 12.47 -6.19 -6.99
N ASP A 260 11.85 -5.15 -7.51
CA ASP A 260 12.49 -4.22 -8.46
C ASP A 260 13.48 -3.32 -7.74
N GLN A 261 13.05 -2.72 -6.63
CA GLN A 261 13.82 -1.80 -5.83
C GLN A 261 13.60 -2.09 -4.35
N ALA A 262 14.66 -2.03 -3.55
CA ALA A 262 14.59 -2.11 -2.09
C ALA A 262 15.50 -1.05 -1.47
N TRP A 263 14.94 -0.25 -0.56
CA TRP A 263 15.68 0.81 0.12
C TRP A 263 15.21 0.99 1.55
N VAL A 264 16.03 1.68 2.35
CA VAL A 264 15.80 1.89 3.78
C VAL A 264 15.76 3.37 4.08
N GLY A 265 14.72 3.80 4.78
CA GLY A 265 14.58 5.15 5.32
C GLY A 265 14.99 5.23 6.79
N ARG A 266 15.02 6.44 7.35
CA ARG A 266 15.17 6.66 8.80
C ARG A 266 13.81 6.93 9.44
N GLY A 267 13.59 6.35 10.61
CA GLY A 267 12.51 6.70 11.52
C GLY A 267 12.95 7.71 12.58
N SER A 268 12.10 7.89 13.59
CA SER A 268 12.40 8.69 14.77
C SER A 268 13.48 8.03 15.64
N TYR A 269 14.45 8.81 16.11
CA TYR A 269 15.45 8.35 17.08
C TYR A 269 14.91 8.46 18.51
N GLY A 270 15.31 7.53 19.38
CA GLY A 270 15.22 7.75 20.82
C GLY A 270 16.35 8.66 21.32
N LYS A 271 16.35 8.94 22.62
CA LYS A 271 17.40 9.68 23.32
C LYS A 271 17.64 9.02 24.67
N GLU A 272 18.86 8.60 24.92
CA GLU A 272 19.28 7.96 26.17
C GLU A 272 20.60 8.58 26.61
N PRO A 273 20.77 8.98 27.90
CA PRO A 273 22.05 9.46 28.39
C PRO A 273 23.06 8.30 28.52
N ASP A 274 24.28 8.50 28.01
CA ASP A 274 25.45 7.60 28.14
C ASP A 274 26.42 8.24 29.14
N TYR A 275 26.43 7.73 30.37
CA TYR A 275 27.27 8.23 31.46
C TYR A 275 28.68 7.65 31.35
N ARG A 276 29.69 8.54 31.24
CA ARG A 276 31.09 8.16 31.10
C ARG A 276 31.92 8.62 32.29
N ALA A 277 33.15 8.12 32.38
CA ALA A 277 34.11 8.56 33.39
C ALA A 277 34.35 10.08 33.32
N ARG A 278 34.79 10.66 34.44
CA ARG A 278 35.10 12.11 34.58
C ARG A 278 33.88 13.03 34.35
N GLY A 279 32.68 12.58 34.74
CA GLY A 279 31.46 13.40 34.70
C GLY A 279 30.96 13.76 33.29
N GLN A 280 31.43 13.08 32.25
CA GLN A 280 30.98 13.31 30.88
C GLN A 280 29.66 12.57 30.60
N VAL A 281 28.67 13.28 30.06
CA VAL A 281 27.38 12.70 29.66
C VAL A 281 27.14 12.95 28.19
N TYR A 282 27.09 11.88 27.40
CA TYR A 282 26.75 11.94 25.98
C TYR A 282 25.31 11.50 25.75
N MET A 283 24.73 11.83 24.60
CA MET A 283 23.37 11.45 24.25
C MET A 283 23.38 10.36 23.18
N LEU A 284 23.10 9.12 23.59
CA LEU A 284 22.90 7.99 22.68
C LEU A 284 21.56 8.15 21.95
N ARG A 285 21.57 7.86 20.66
CA ARG A 285 20.39 7.97 19.78
C ARG A 285 20.03 6.60 19.22
N PRO A 286 19.24 5.78 19.93
CA PRO A 286 18.83 4.47 19.43
C PRO A 286 17.95 4.64 18.17
N PRO A 287 18.34 4.06 17.03
CA PRO A 287 17.65 4.24 15.76
C PRO A 287 16.43 3.33 15.62
N LYS A 288 15.45 3.82 14.85
CA LYS A 288 14.37 3.03 14.26
C LYS A 288 14.34 3.29 12.75
N THR A 289 14.02 2.29 11.92
CA THR A 289 14.09 2.37 10.44
C THR A 289 12.92 1.71 9.72
#